data_AF-A0A937HSN7-F1
#
_entry.id   AF-A0A937HSN7-F1
#
_cell.length_a   1.000
_cell.length_b   1.000
_cell.length_c   1.000
_cell.angle_alpha   90.00
_cell.angle_beta   90.00
_cell.angle_gamma   90.00
#
_symmetry.space_group_name_H-M   'P 1'
#
loop_
_entity.id
_entity.type
_entity.pdbx_description
1 polymer ?
#
loop_
_entity_poly.entity_id
_entity_poly.type
_entity_poly.pdbx_seq_one_letter_code
_entity_poly.pdbx_strand_id
1 'polypeptide(L)'
;MDKADAAQMMEDMQKRFPGLTPEVAAQTFLCESLRACRSVMDLVRLPIDPSVINQLRDRGLLDQEEWQRLMLMLDPASVSPTIDGSGE
;
A
#
# COMPACT_ATOMS: atom_id res chain seq x y z
N MET A 1 -27.91 -8.46 7.77
CA MET A 1 -27.62 -7.22 7.02
C MET A 1 -28.12 -7.46 5.62
N ASP A 2 -29.16 -6.76 5.20
CA ASP A 2 -29.91 -7.10 4.01
C ASP A 2 -29.17 -6.62 2.75
N LYS A 3 -29.17 -7.43 1.70
CA LYS A 3 -28.47 -7.13 0.43
C LYS A 3 -28.99 -5.83 -0.21
N ALA A 4 -30.25 -5.49 0.06
CA ALA A 4 -30.87 -4.24 -0.39
C ALA A 4 -30.25 -3.01 0.29
N ASP A 5 -29.94 -3.09 1.58
CA ASP A 5 -29.35 -1.97 2.34
C ASP A 5 -27.93 -1.66 1.85
N ALA A 6 -27.13 -2.70 1.59
CA ALA A 6 -25.78 -2.54 1.05
C ALA A 6 -25.79 -1.88 -0.33
N ALA A 7 -26.73 -2.27 -1.21
CA ALA A 7 -26.87 -1.69 -2.54
C ALA A 7 -27.26 -0.21 -2.47
N GLN A 8 -28.21 0.15 -1.59
CA GLN A 8 -28.63 1.55 -1.43
C GLN A 8 -27.50 2.42 -0.89
N MET A 9 -26.73 1.92 0.09
CA MET A 9 -25.57 2.63 0.63
C MET A 9 -24.52 2.93 -0.45
N MET A 10 -24.25 1.96 -1.34
CA MET A 10 -23.31 2.16 -2.45
C MET A 10 -23.81 3.19 -3.46
N GLU A 11 -25.11 3.18 -3.78
CA GLU A 11 -25.72 4.14 -4.70
C GLU A 11 -25.66 5.57 -4.13
N ASP A 12 -25.95 5.74 -2.84
CA ASP A 12 -25.89 7.03 -2.15
C ASP A 12 -24.45 7.56 -2.06
N MET A 13 -23.47 6.67 -1.87
CA MET A 13 -22.05 7.01 -1.92
C MET A 13 -21.63 7.51 -3.31
N GLN A 14 -22.05 6.83 -4.38
CA GLN A 14 -21.74 7.24 -5.76
C GLN A 14 -22.38 8.58 -6.12
N LYS A 15 -23.62 8.84 -5.67
CA LYS A 15 -24.30 10.14 -5.87
C LYS A 15 -23.57 11.28 -5.15
N ARG A 16 -23.04 11.03 -3.95
CA ARG A 16 -22.30 12.03 -3.16
C ARG A 16 -20.88 12.25 -3.64
N PHE A 17 -20.23 11.21 -4.13
CA PHE A 17 -18.82 11.22 -4.55
C PHE A 17 -18.71 10.65 -5.98
N PRO A 18 -19.03 11.47 -7.00
CA PRO A 18 -18.93 11.02 -8.39
C PRO A 18 -17.48 10.61 -8.68
N GLY A 19 -17.28 9.33 -9.02
CA GLY A 19 -15.96 8.73 -9.25
C GLY A 19 -15.45 7.82 -8.12
N LEU A 20 -16.10 7.81 -6.95
CA LEU A 20 -15.79 6.87 -5.88
C LEU A 20 -16.32 5.48 -6.22
N THR A 21 -15.44 4.64 -6.75
CA THR A 21 -15.70 3.22 -6.98
C THR A 21 -15.04 2.39 -5.88
N PRO A 22 -15.51 1.15 -5.63
CA PRO A 22 -14.82 0.23 -4.70
C PRO A 22 -13.35 0.02 -5.05
N GLU A 23 -13.04 -0.01 -6.35
CA GLU A 23 -11.69 -0.07 -6.89
C GLU A 23 -10.84 1.13 -6.44
N VAL A 24 -11.34 2.36 -6.62
CA VAL A 24 -10.65 3.60 -6.21
C VAL A 24 -10.49 3.67 -4.70
N ALA A 25 -11.50 3.22 -3.94
CA ALA A 25 -11.43 3.17 -2.48
C ALA A 25 -10.36 2.17 -2.00
N ALA A 26 -10.31 0.97 -2.60
CA ALA A 26 -9.33 -0.04 -2.29
C ALA A 26 -7.90 0.43 -2.64
N GLN A 27 -7.72 1.06 -3.80
CA GLN A 27 -6.44 1.63 -4.22
C GLN A 27 -5.99 2.75 -3.29
N THR A 28 -6.89 3.64 -2.88
CA THR A 28 -6.62 4.70 -1.89
C THR A 28 -6.16 4.10 -0.56
N PHE A 29 -6.93 3.14 -0.02
CA PHE A 29 -6.59 2.47 1.22
C PHE A 29 -5.23 1.77 1.17
N LEU A 30 -4.93 1.12 0.05
CA LEU A 30 -3.65 0.47 -0.17
C LEU A 30 -2.49 1.47 -0.20
N CYS A 31 -2.63 2.59 -0.91
CA CYS A 31 -1.61 3.63 -0.96
C CYS A 31 -1.33 4.21 0.42
N GLU A 32 -2.38 4.51 1.20
CA GLU A 32 -2.24 4.97 2.58
C GLU A 32 -1.56 3.93 3.48
N SER A 33 -1.90 2.65 3.31
CA SER A 33 -1.26 1.55 4.06
C SER A 33 0.24 1.47 3.75
N LEU A 34 0.64 1.62 2.48
CA LEU A 34 2.05 1.65 2.05
C LEU A 34 2.79 2.89 2.58
N ARG A 35 2.15 4.06 2.59
CA ARG A 35 2.69 5.29 3.19
C ARG A 35 2.96 5.12 4.69
N ALA A 36 2.10 4.38 5.38
CA ALA A 36 2.22 4.10 6.81
C ALA A 36 3.35 3.10 7.14
N CYS A 37 3.76 2.23 6.21
CA CYS A 37 4.85 1.27 6.45
C CYS A 37 6.16 1.99 6.78
N ARG A 38 6.79 1.62 7.90
CA ARG A 38 8.09 2.16 8.34
C ARG A 38 9.21 1.12 8.32
N SER A 39 8.88 -0.15 8.08
CA SER A 39 9.83 -1.26 8.04
C SER A 39 9.41 -2.32 7.01
N VAL A 40 10.35 -3.20 6.65
CA VAL A 40 10.06 -4.43 5.89
C VAL A 40 8.98 -5.27 6.56
N MET A 41 9.00 -5.35 7.89
CA MET A 41 8.02 -6.14 8.65
C MET A 41 6.59 -5.60 8.49
N ASP A 42 6.42 -4.29 8.29
CA ASP A 42 5.11 -3.70 7.99
C ASP A 42 4.66 -4.06 6.57
N LEU A 43 5.59 -4.04 5.60
CA LEU A 43 5.30 -4.35 4.20
C LEU A 43 4.90 -5.81 3.99
N VAL A 44 5.61 -6.75 4.60
CA VAL A 44 5.30 -8.19 4.46
C VAL A 44 3.99 -8.62 5.12
N ARG A 45 3.40 -7.75 5.96
CA ARG A 45 2.07 -7.96 6.56
C ARG A 45 0.94 -7.51 5.66
N LEU A 46 1.22 -6.71 4.63
CA LEU A 46 0.20 -6.32 3.66
C LEU A 46 -0.10 -7.51 2.75
N PRO A 47 -1.38 -7.83 2.49
CA PRO A 47 -1.78 -8.95 1.63
C PRO A 47 -1.68 -8.56 0.15
N ILE A 48 -0.48 -8.14 -0.29
CA ILE A 48 -0.23 -7.69 -1.66
C ILE A 48 1.02 -8.37 -2.23
N ASP A 49 1.02 -8.55 -3.55
CA ASP A 49 2.24 -8.90 -4.27
C ASP A 49 3.15 -7.66 -4.40
N PRO A 50 4.48 -7.78 -4.19
CA PRO A 50 5.40 -6.63 -4.31
C PRO A 50 5.35 -5.92 -5.67
N SER A 51 4.98 -6.62 -6.76
CA SER A 51 4.80 -6.01 -8.09
C SER A 51 3.72 -4.94 -8.11
N VAL A 52 2.75 -4.99 -7.18
CA VAL A 52 1.69 -3.97 -7.05
C VAL A 52 2.27 -2.60 -6.76
N ILE A 53 3.41 -2.51 -6.06
CA ILE A 53 4.05 -1.22 -5.75
C ILE A 53 4.50 -0.51 -7.04
N ASN A 54 5.00 -1.26 -8.03
CA ASN A 54 5.34 -0.71 -9.34
C ASN A 54 4.09 -0.28 -10.13
N GLN A 55 3.02 -1.07 -10.07
CA GLN A 55 1.76 -0.74 -10.75
C GLN A 55 1.13 0.55 -10.20
N LEU A 56 1.22 0.78 -8.88
CA LEU A 56 0.73 2.01 -8.25
C LEU A 56 1.53 3.24 -8.67
N ARG A 57 2.85 3.12 -8.79
CA ARG A 57 3.71 4.18 -9.36
C ARG A 57 3.34 4.48 -10.81
N ASP A 58 3.20 3.44 -11.65
CA ASP A 58 2.92 3.61 -13.08
C ASP A 58 1.55 4.25 -13.33
N ARG A 59 0.61 4.11 -12.39
CA ARG A 59 -0.70 4.78 -12.39
C ARG A 59 -0.67 6.18 -11.74
N GLY A 60 0.48 6.63 -11.24
CA GLY A 60 0.64 7.92 -10.57
C GLY A 60 0.00 8.00 -9.18
N LEU A 61 -0.28 6.86 -8.54
CA LEU A 61 -0.88 6.79 -7.20
C LEU A 61 0.15 6.83 -6.07
N LEU A 62 1.39 6.45 -6.39
CA LEU A 62 2.57 6.69 -5.59
C LEU A 62 3.48 7.63 -6.36
N ASP A 63 4.02 8.63 -5.67
CA ASP A 63 5.05 9.46 -6.27
C ASP A 63 6.42 8.74 -6.28
N GLN A 64 7.40 9.38 -6.92
CA GLN A 64 8.74 8.81 -7.07
C GLN A 64 9.47 8.63 -5.73
N GLU A 65 9.28 9.54 -4.78
CA GLU A 65 9.95 9.50 -3.47
C GLU A 65 9.34 8.40 -2.60
N GLU A 66 8.02 8.30 -2.58
CA GLU A 66 7.27 7.25 -1.90
C GLU A 66 7.66 5.87 -2.43
N TRP A 67 7.71 5.72 -3.75
CA TRP A 67 8.12 4.48 -4.40
C TRP A 67 9.57 4.12 -4.06
N GLN A 68 10.52 5.06 -4.15
CA GLN A 68 11.93 4.80 -3.82
C GLN A 68 12.09 4.37 -2.36
N ARG A 69 11.42 5.05 -1.43
CA ARG A 69 11.43 4.69 0.00
C ARG A 69 10.95 3.25 0.22
N LEU A 70 9.88 2.85 -0.44
CA LEU A 70 9.33 1.49 -0.35
C LEU A 70 10.30 0.45 -0.96
N MET A 71 10.92 0.76 -2.10
CA MET A 71 11.90 -0.13 -2.72
C MET A 71 13.16 -0.30 -1.86
N LEU A 72 13.63 0.78 -1.22
CA LEU A 72 14.76 0.73 -0.28
C LEU A 72 14.47 -0.16 0.93
N MET A 73 13.21 -0.25 1.38
CA MET A 73 12.88 -1.22 2.43
C MET A 73 13.07 -2.64 1.91
N LEU A 74 12.65 -2.93 0.68
CA LEU A 74 12.73 -4.27 0.09
C LEU A 74 14.13 -4.66 -0.41
N ASP A 75 15.06 -3.71 -0.52
CA ASP A 75 16.42 -3.99 -0.98
C ASP A 75 17.21 -4.73 0.12
N PRO A 76 17.66 -5.98 -0.14
CA PRO A 76 18.45 -6.74 0.81
C PRO A 76 19.81 -6.10 1.14
N ALA A 77 20.36 -5.26 0.24
CA ALA A 77 21.64 -4.58 0.47
C ALA A 77 21.55 -3.43 1.50
N SER A 78 20.37 -2.84 1.67
CA SER A 78 20.08 -1.85 2.72
C SER A 78 20.08 -2.46 4.13
N VAL A 79 19.93 -3.77 4.22
CA VAL A 79 20.01 -4.51 5.48
C VAL A 79 21.48 -4.92 5.68
N SER A 80 22.33 -3.95 6.02
CA SER A 80 23.71 -4.29 6.42
C SER A 80 23.64 -5.16 7.68
N PRO A 81 24.11 -6.42 7.66
CA PRO A 81 24.26 -7.17 8.88
C PRO A 81 25.40 -6.52 9.66
N THR A 82 25.07 -5.85 10.77
CA THR A 82 26.06 -5.56 11.81
C THR A 82 26.47 -6.91 12.40
N ILE A 83 27.39 -7.60 11.74
CA ILE A 83 28.17 -8.66 12.37
C ILE A 83 29.08 -7.96 13.38
N ASP A 84 28.60 -7.85 14.61
CA ASP A 84 29.45 -7.53 15.76
C ASP A 84 30.42 -8.70 15.95
N GLY A 85 31.56 -8.62 15.27
CA GLY A 85 32.69 -9.49 15.47
C GLY A 85 33.47 -9.07 16.71
N SER A 86 32.87 -9.19 17.89
CA SER A 86 33.60 -9.05 19.16
C SER A 86 33.64 -10.42 19.85
N GLY A 87 34.46 -11.29 19.28
CA GLY A 87 34.83 -12.57 19.85
C GLY A 87 36.34 -12.73 19.82
N GLU A 88 37.04 -11.98 20.68
CA GLU A 88 38.40 -12.28 21.16
C GLU A 88 38.50 -11.89 22.65
#